data_AF-A0AAI8XNX1-F1
#
_entry.id   AF-A0AAI8XNX1-F1
#
_cell.length_a   1.000
_cell.length_b   1.000
_cell.length_c   1.000
_cell.angle_alpha   90.00
_cell.angle_beta   90.00
_cell.angle_gamma   90.00
#
_symmetry.space_group_name_H-M   'P 1'
#
loop_
_entity.id
_entity.type
_entity.pdbx_description
1 polymer ?
#
loop_
_entity_poly.entity_id
_entity_poly.type
_entity_poly.pdbx_seq_one_letter_code
_entity_poly.pdbx_strand_id
1 'polypeptide(L)'
;MSTTTRVAPTARPVGSAAQPSESEPDFETLAKRVDAAIAALADLDDGPRSVAEEVKAAIEAVHRVGLTTMVRRMRADAAARPVLFDLVDDPVVHLLLSLHGIVRPDPMTHANRVLAEVRPQLQSHGGDVSLIRIEDGIAFVRLEGACNGCSMSSVTLRSLVESALVDNVPSVTGLEVLPNQPSPTLIPLEALRVGPDPASEGWVSAGPAGAVSDGQLVARNLASSSGASADVIVVNVGQRFSAYRNECAHEGLPMDNAVVDTANGTLTCPWHGFCYDAGSGECLSAPGAQLEQLPIRIDSGEIWVRVAV
;
A
#
# COMPACT_ATOMS: atom_id res chain seq x y z
N MET A 1 -44.72 51.82 -14.03
CA MET A 1 -43.26 51.76 -14.22
C MET A 1 -42.63 51.94 -12.84
N SER A 2 -42.44 50.85 -12.11
CA SER A 2 -41.84 50.85 -10.77
C SER A 2 -40.54 50.06 -10.85
N THR A 3 -39.43 50.78 -10.78
CA THR A 3 -38.08 50.25 -10.97
C THR A 3 -37.57 49.71 -9.64
N THR A 4 -37.52 48.39 -9.50
CA THR A 4 -36.85 47.71 -8.39
C THR A 4 -35.35 47.74 -8.64
N THR A 5 -34.62 48.61 -7.95
CA THR A 5 -33.15 48.62 -7.93
C THR A 5 -32.65 47.52 -6.98
N ARG A 6 -31.89 46.59 -7.56
CA ARG A 6 -31.23 45.44 -6.93
C ARG A 6 -30.07 45.90 -6.05
N VAL A 7 -30.09 45.58 -4.76
CA VAL A 7 -28.95 45.78 -3.85
C VAL A 7 -27.92 44.66 -4.09
N ALA A 8 -26.67 45.02 -4.38
CA ALA A 8 -25.54 44.10 -4.52
C ALA A 8 -24.95 43.77 -3.12
N PRO A 9 -24.48 42.54 -2.88
CA PRO A 9 -23.85 42.19 -1.60
C PRO A 9 -22.44 42.76 -1.52
N THR A 10 -22.16 43.50 -0.45
CA THR A 10 -20.84 44.04 -0.12
C THR A 10 -19.93 42.91 0.36
N ALA A 11 -18.83 42.67 -0.36
CA ALA A 11 -17.76 41.77 0.07
C ALA A 11 -17.12 42.31 1.37
N ARG A 12 -17.14 41.51 2.44
CA ARG A 12 -16.33 41.78 3.65
C ARG A 12 -14.85 41.67 3.28
N PRO A 13 -13.99 42.61 3.70
CA PRO A 13 -12.56 42.44 3.54
C PRO A 13 -12.12 41.27 4.41
N VAL A 14 -11.51 40.26 3.78
CA VAL A 14 -10.81 39.19 4.48
C VAL A 14 -9.64 39.84 5.21
N GLY A 15 -9.73 39.84 6.54
CA GLY A 15 -8.70 40.37 7.42
C GLY A 15 -7.38 39.67 7.18
N SER A 16 -6.34 40.49 7.07
CA SER A 16 -4.93 40.15 6.98
C SER A 16 -4.55 38.92 7.80
N ALA A 17 -3.82 38.00 7.17
CA ALA A 17 -3.17 36.86 7.82
C ALA A 17 -2.44 37.31 9.09
N ALA A 18 -2.92 36.82 10.24
CA ALA A 18 -2.18 36.90 11.48
C ALA A 18 -1.00 35.92 11.37
N GLN A 19 0.22 36.45 11.52
CA GLN A 19 1.43 35.65 11.61
C GLN A 19 1.39 34.76 12.87
N PRO A 20 1.87 33.51 12.84
CA PRO A 20 1.95 32.70 14.04
C PRO A 20 3.05 33.25 14.96
N SER A 21 2.65 33.69 16.14
CA SER A 21 3.51 34.07 17.25
C SER A 21 3.66 32.91 18.23
N GLU A 22 4.86 32.74 18.78
CA GLU A 22 5.32 31.72 19.75
C GLU A 22 5.63 30.35 19.13
N SER A 23 6.90 29.97 19.18
CA SER A 23 7.44 28.75 18.56
C SER A 23 6.88 27.51 19.25
N GLU A 24 5.92 26.85 18.60
CA GLU A 24 5.51 25.50 18.98
C GLU A 24 6.74 24.58 18.99
N PRO A 25 6.92 23.75 20.03
CA PRO A 25 8.03 22.80 20.07
C PRO A 25 7.91 21.86 18.87
N ASP A 26 9.00 21.69 18.13
CA ASP A 26 9.03 20.75 17.02
C ASP A 26 8.75 19.31 17.48
N PHE A 27 8.29 18.50 16.55
CA PHE A 27 7.92 17.11 16.83
C PHE A 27 9.07 16.30 17.45
N GLU A 28 10.30 16.52 17.00
CA GLU A 28 11.48 15.81 17.51
C GLU A 28 11.74 16.12 19.00
N THR A 29 11.56 17.37 19.41
CA THR A 29 11.67 17.81 20.80
C THR A 29 10.58 17.19 21.66
N LEU A 30 9.35 17.12 21.15
CA LEU A 30 8.24 16.45 21.84
C LEU A 30 8.50 14.94 21.99
N ALA A 31 8.95 14.27 20.94
CA ALA A 31 9.27 12.84 20.96
C ALA A 31 10.36 12.52 21.99
N LYS A 32 11.48 13.26 21.99
CA LYS A 32 12.56 13.10 22.98
C LYS A 32 12.08 13.27 24.41
N ARG A 33 11.14 14.20 24.64
CA ARG A 33 10.55 14.43 25.96
C ARG A 33 9.64 13.28 26.38
N VAL A 34 8.89 12.67 25.46
CA VAL A 34 8.11 11.46 25.72
C VAL A 34 9.03 10.30 26.08
N ASP A 35 10.10 10.07 25.30
CA ASP A 35 11.07 9.01 25.57
C ASP A 35 11.72 9.15 26.95
N ALA A 36 12.13 10.37 27.30
CA ALA A 36 12.70 10.67 28.61
C ALA A 36 11.68 10.43 29.75
N ALA A 37 10.41 10.77 29.54
CA ALA A 37 9.36 10.52 30.52
C ALA A 37 9.06 9.02 30.69
N ILE A 38 9.05 8.26 29.59
CA ILE A 38 8.88 6.80 29.62
C ILE A 38 10.06 6.14 30.34
N ALA A 39 11.30 6.56 30.06
CA ALA A 39 12.47 6.07 30.77
C ALA A 39 12.39 6.36 32.28
N ALA A 40 12.01 7.59 32.65
CA ALA A 40 11.84 7.95 34.06
C ALA A 40 10.73 7.15 34.77
N LEU A 41 9.66 6.77 34.07
CA LEU A 41 8.61 5.89 34.61
C LEU A 41 9.13 4.48 34.91
N ALA A 42 10.04 3.97 34.10
CA ALA A 42 10.64 2.65 34.31
C ALA A 42 11.44 2.59 35.63
N ASP A 43 12.03 3.71 36.05
CA ASP A 43 12.85 3.80 37.27
C ASP A 43 12.02 3.96 38.57
N LEU A 44 10.71 4.15 38.49
CA LEU A 44 9.84 4.33 39.67
C LEU A 44 9.51 3.03 40.38
N ASP A 45 9.21 3.10 41.68
CA ASP A 45 8.59 1.98 42.41
C ASP A 45 7.18 1.65 41.86
N ASP A 46 6.72 0.41 42.07
CA ASP A 46 5.49 -0.13 41.46
C ASP A 46 4.23 0.71 41.76
N GLY A 47 4.13 1.30 42.96
CA GLY A 47 3.00 2.14 43.35
C GLY A 47 2.89 3.42 42.51
N PRO A 48 3.89 4.32 42.56
CA PRO A 48 3.93 5.51 41.70
C PRO A 48 3.86 5.21 40.21
N ARG A 49 4.52 4.14 39.74
CA ARG A 49 4.46 3.72 38.33
C ARG A 49 3.03 3.40 37.91
N SER A 50 2.32 2.57 38.68
CA SER A 50 0.94 2.16 38.39
C SER A 50 -0.02 3.36 38.32
N VAL A 51 0.12 4.34 39.24
CA VAL A 51 -0.71 5.56 39.20
C VAL A 51 -0.43 6.38 37.93
N ALA A 52 0.83 6.50 37.53
CA ALA A 52 1.19 7.26 36.34
C ALA A 52 0.76 6.55 35.04
N GLU A 53 0.86 5.22 34.98
CA GLU A 53 0.35 4.40 33.89
C GLU A 53 -1.18 4.51 33.76
N GLU A 54 -1.91 4.51 34.88
CA GLU A 54 -3.36 4.70 34.86
C GLU A 54 -3.74 6.10 34.35
N VAL A 55 -3.04 7.15 34.78
CA VAL A 55 -3.26 8.52 34.27
C VAL A 55 -3.00 8.59 32.77
N LYS A 56 -1.89 7.98 32.29
CA LYS A 56 -1.58 7.89 30.86
C LYS A 56 -2.70 7.16 30.11
N ALA A 57 -3.14 6.01 30.59
CA ALA A 57 -4.19 5.21 29.97
C ALA A 57 -5.52 5.98 29.90
N ALA A 58 -5.90 6.69 30.96
CA ALA A 58 -7.11 7.50 31.01
C ALA A 58 -7.07 8.64 29.97
N ILE A 59 -5.93 9.34 29.85
CA ILE A 59 -5.74 10.39 28.87
C ILE A 59 -5.81 9.82 27.43
N GLU A 60 -5.11 8.71 27.17
CA GLU A 60 -5.13 8.04 25.86
C GLU A 60 -6.53 7.56 25.46
N ALA A 61 -7.34 7.11 26.42
CA ALA A 61 -8.72 6.71 26.16
C ALA A 61 -9.57 7.91 25.68
N VAL A 62 -9.44 9.06 26.33
CA VAL A 62 -10.13 10.30 25.92
C VAL A 62 -9.67 10.74 24.52
N HIS A 63 -8.36 10.75 24.28
CA HIS A 63 -7.80 11.09 22.96
C HIS A 63 -8.32 10.16 21.87
N ARG A 64 -8.32 8.84 22.11
CA ARG A 64 -8.82 7.85 21.15
C ARG A 64 -10.28 8.12 20.77
N VAL A 65 -11.14 8.38 21.75
CA VAL A 65 -12.56 8.69 21.50
C VAL A 65 -12.71 9.98 20.67
N GLY A 66 -11.96 11.03 21.03
CA GLY A 66 -11.96 12.31 20.33
C GLY A 66 -11.51 12.18 18.87
N LEU A 67 -10.31 11.64 18.66
CA LEU A 67 -9.73 11.43 17.32
C LEU A 67 -10.60 10.52 16.46
N THR A 68 -11.12 9.41 17.01
CA THR A 68 -12.03 8.52 16.28
C THR A 68 -13.29 9.26 15.84
N THR A 69 -13.83 10.11 16.70
CA THR A 69 -15.03 10.91 16.38
C THR A 69 -14.73 11.92 15.28
N MET A 70 -13.58 12.59 15.33
CA MET A 70 -13.13 13.53 14.31
C MET A 70 -12.97 12.83 12.96
N VAL A 71 -12.18 11.76 12.90
CA VAL A 71 -11.94 10.97 11.68
C VAL A 71 -13.26 10.44 11.09
N ARG A 72 -14.17 9.91 11.92
CA ARG A 72 -15.48 9.42 11.45
C ARG A 72 -16.33 10.55 10.84
N ARG A 73 -16.38 11.72 11.46
CA ARG A 73 -17.15 12.86 10.94
C ARG A 73 -16.56 13.42 9.66
N MET A 74 -15.23 13.57 9.61
CA MET A 74 -14.52 14.04 8.41
C MET A 74 -14.68 13.06 7.25
N ARG A 75 -14.61 11.75 7.50
CA ARG A 75 -14.86 10.73 6.47
C ARG A 75 -16.30 10.75 5.96
N ALA A 76 -17.28 11.02 6.83
CA ALA A 76 -18.69 11.07 6.44
C ALA A 76 -19.04 12.30 5.57
N ASP A 77 -18.30 13.40 5.71
CA ASP A 77 -18.49 14.63 4.94
C ASP A 77 -17.63 14.63 3.66
N ALA A 78 -18.28 14.70 2.49
CA ALA A 78 -17.59 14.69 1.20
C ALA A 78 -16.62 15.88 1.02
N ALA A 79 -16.87 17.02 1.66
CA ALA A 79 -16.01 18.20 1.57
C ALA A 79 -14.78 18.11 2.50
N ALA A 80 -14.92 17.43 3.64
CA ALA A 80 -13.83 17.27 4.61
C ALA A 80 -12.95 16.03 4.36
N ARG A 81 -13.45 15.06 3.58
CA ARG A 81 -12.76 13.82 3.28
C ARG A 81 -11.40 14.00 2.59
N PRO A 82 -11.22 14.89 1.58
CA PRO A 82 -9.89 15.12 0.98
C PRO A 82 -8.88 15.66 2.01
N VAL A 83 -9.31 16.58 2.86
CA VAL A 83 -8.47 17.16 3.93
C VAL A 83 -8.03 16.10 4.94
N LEU A 84 -8.90 15.13 5.25
CA LEU A 84 -8.52 13.99 6.10
C LEU A 84 -7.39 13.18 5.47
N PHE A 85 -7.40 12.96 4.16
CA PHE A 85 -6.34 12.22 3.48
C PHE A 85 -5.03 12.99 3.49
N ASP A 86 -5.05 14.29 3.12
CA ASP A 86 -3.87 15.15 3.20
C ASP A 86 -3.26 15.17 4.61
N LEU A 87 -4.10 15.12 5.65
CA LEU A 87 -3.65 15.04 7.04
C LEU A 87 -3.05 13.68 7.38
N VAL A 88 -3.60 12.57 6.89
CA VAL A 88 -3.05 11.22 7.17
C VAL A 88 -1.68 11.02 6.50
N ASP A 89 -1.39 11.76 5.44
CA ASP A 89 -0.08 11.76 4.78
C ASP A 89 1.00 12.54 5.57
N ASP A 90 0.60 13.40 6.52
CA ASP A 90 1.54 14.02 7.45
C ASP A 90 2.08 12.95 8.44
N PRO A 91 3.41 12.77 8.56
CA PRO A 91 3.99 11.69 9.35
C PRO A 91 3.67 11.79 10.85
N VAL A 92 3.46 13.01 11.38
CA VAL A 92 3.13 13.21 12.79
C VAL A 92 1.67 12.84 13.04
N VAL A 93 0.78 13.22 12.15
CA VAL A 93 -0.64 12.83 12.21
C VAL A 93 -0.79 11.32 12.01
N HIS A 94 -0.07 10.74 11.06
CA HIS A 94 -0.05 9.30 10.82
C HIS A 94 0.37 8.52 12.07
N LEU A 95 1.46 8.96 12.72
CA LEU A 95 1.92 8.37 13.97
C LEU A 95 0.89 8.51 15.08
N LEU A 96 0.29 9.70 15.27
CA LEU A 96 -0.73 9.94 16.28
C LEU A 96 -1.93 8.99 16.11
N LEU A 97 -2.45 8.89 14.90
CA LEU A 97 -3.58 7.99 14.60
C LEU A 97 -3.20 6.52 14.77
N SER A 98 -1.95 6.15 14.47
CA SER A 98 -1.43 4.80 14.68
C SER A 98 -1.28 4.46 16.16
N LEU A 99 -0.72 5.36 16.97
CA LEU A 99 -0.59 5.20 18.43
C LEU A 99 -1.94 5.00 19.11
N HIS A 100 -2.99 5.66 18.62
CA HIS A 100 -4.35 5.48 19.13
C HIS A 100 -5.10 4.29 18.53
N GLY A 101 -4.49 3.54 17.60
CA GLY A 101 -5.08 2.36 16.94
C GLY A 101 -6.20 2.69 15.95
N ILE A 102 -6.25 3.94 15.47
CA ILE A 102 -7.25 4.45 14.53
C ILE A 102 -6.82 4.11 13.10
N VAL A 103 -5.52 4.23 12.82
CA VAL A 103 -4.86 3.64 11.66
C VAL A 103 -4.13 2.40 12.17
N ARG A 104 -4.34 1.23 11.56
CA ARG A 104 -3.52 0.05 11.85
C ARG A 104 -2.51 -0.10 10.72
N PRO A 105 -1.21 -0.23 11.01
CA PRO A 105 -0.27 -0.72 10.03
C PRO A 105 -0.80 -2.06 9.52
N ASP A 106 -0.98 -2.18 8.22
CA ASP A 106 -1.37 -3.43 7.60
C ASP A 106 -0.30 -4.50 7.97
N PRO A 107 -0.69 -5.59 8.66
CA PRO A 107 0.24 -6.63 9.10
C PRO A 107 1.09 -7.19 7.97
N MET A 108 0.49 -7.30 6.78
CA MET A 108 1.16 -7.76 5.57
C MET A 108 2.25 -6.80 5.12
N THR A 109 1.96 -5.50 5.04
CA THR A 109 2.93 -4.46 4.70
C THR A 109 4.10 -4.43 5.68
N HIS A 110 3.82 -4.54 6.98
CA HIS A 110 4.88 -4.56 7.99
C HIS A 110 5.75 -5.82 7.86
N ALA A 111 5.13 -6.98 7.72
CA ALA A 111 5.85 -8.24 7.53
C ALA A 111 6.70 -8.28 6.26
N ASN A 112 6.18 -7.78 5.14
CA ASN A 112 6.96 -7.70 3.89
C ASN A 112 8.20 -6.82 4.01
N ARG A 113 8.11 -5.69 4.73
CA ARG A 113 9.27 -4.83 5.03
C ARG A 113 10.34 -5.58 5.84
N VAL A 114 9.92 -6.28 6.90
CA VAL A 114 10.81 -7.11 7.71
C VAL A 114 11.46 -8.23 6.87
N LEU A 115 10.68 -8.87 5.99
CA LEU A 115 11.19 -9.91 5.09
C LEU A 115 12.21 -9.36 4.09
N ALA A 116 12.00 -8.15 3.57
CA ALA A 116 12.94 -7.50 2.67
C ALA A 116 14.32 -7.26 3.32
N GLU A 117 14.36 -6.96 4.61
CA GLU A 117 15.61 -6.77 5.36
C GLU A 117 16.40 -8.08 5.54
N VAL A 118 15.72 -9.22 5.67
CA VAL A 118 16.36 -10.53 5.84
C VAL A 118 16.60 -11.29 4.52
N ARG A 119 16.02 -10.83 3.40
CA ARG A 119 16.22 -11.40 2.05
C ARG A 119 17.68 -11.58 1.65
N PRO A 120 18.60 -10.63 1.87
CA PRO A 120 20.01 -10.83 1.53
C PRO A 120 20.62 -12.05 2.23
N GLN A 121 20.21 -12.32 3.48
CA GLN A 121 20.67 -13.48 4.25
C GLN A 121 20.01 -14.77 3.75
N LEU A 122 18.71 -14.75 3.42
CA LEU A 122 18.01 -15.88 2.81
C LEU A 122 18.63 -16.29 1.47
N GLN A 123 18.93 -15.31 0.62
CA GLN A 123 19.57 -15.52 -0.68
C GLN A 123 20.99 -16.05 -0.54
N SER A 124 21.72 -15.64 0.51
CA SER A 124 23.04 -16.23 0.82
C SER A 124 22.96 -17.72 1.20
N HIS A 125 21.81 -18.16 1.72
CA HIS A 125 21.49 -19.56 1.99
C HIS A 125 20.85 -20.29 0.79
N GLY A 126 20.78 -19.65 -0.38
CA GLY A 126 20.26 -20.22 -1.62
C GLY A 126 18.74 -20.34 -1.65
N GLY A 127 18.04 -19.54 -0.84
CA GLY A 127 16.58 -19.50 -0.78
C GLY A 127 15.99 -18.08 -0.81
N ASP A 128 14.68 -18.01 -0.90
CA ASP A 128 13.90 -16.78 -0.79
C ASP A 128 12.59 -17.05 -0.04
N VAL A 129 11.83 -16.02 0.27
CA VAL A 129 10.55 -16.10 0.95
C VAL A 129 9.52 -15.18 0.31
N SER A 130 8.35 -15.77 0.10
CA SER A 130 7.14 -15.10 -0.37
C SER A 130 6.08 -15.18 0.73
N LEU A 131 5.72 -14.05 1.34
CA LEU A 131 4.63 -13.99 2.31
C LEU A 131 3.30 -14.06 1.55
N ILE A 132 2.46 -15.03 1.91
CA ILE A 132 1.16 -15.25 1.24
C ILE A 132 0.05 -14.55 2.01
N ARG A 133 -0.01 -14.74 3.33
CA ARG A 133 -1.07 -14.16 4.18
C ARG A 133 -0.67 -14.19 5.65
N ILE A 134 -1.33 -13.38 6.48
CA ILE A 134 -1.27 -13.48 7.94
C ILE A 134 -2.69 -13.67 8.45
N GLU A 135 -2.95 -14.78 9.14
CA GLU A 135 -4.25 -15.09 9.74
C GLU A 135 -4.07 -15.59 11.17
N ASP A 136 -4.89 -15.09 12.10
CA ASP A 136 -4.87 -15.47 13.52
C ASP A 136 -3.47 -15.39 14.18
N GLY A 137 -2.66 -14.44 13.71
CA GLY A 137 -1.28 -14.24 14.15
C GLY A 137 -0.26 -15.19 13.54
N ILE A 138 -0.65 -16.05 12.60
CA ILE A 138 0.26 -16.95 11.89
C ILE A 138 0.57 -16.38 10.51
N ALA A 139 1.86 -16.19 10.23
CA ALA A 139 2.34 -15.81 8.91
C ALA A 139 2.50 -17.05 8.02
N PHE A 140 1.70 -17.11 6.96
CA PHE A 140 1.75 -18.16 5.95
C PHE A 140 2.72 -17.72 4.86
N VAL A 141 3.85 -18.41 4.78
CA VAL A 141 4.92 -18.10 3.83
C VAL A 141 5.17 -19.26 2.88
N ARG A 142 5.76 -18.96 1.74
CA ARG A 142 6.33 -19.92 0.80
C ARG A 142 7.83 -19.71 0.76
N LEU A 143 8.59 -20.77 1.04
CA LEU A 143 10.04 -20.74 0.95
C LEU A 143 10.49 -21.25 -0.42
N GLU A 144 11.26 -20.44 -1.11
CA GLU A 144 11.85 -20.73 -2.41
C GLU A 144 13.33 -21.12 -2.23
N GLY A 145 13.87 -21.96 -3.12
CA GLY A 145 15.30 -22.30 -3.17
C GLY A 145 15.82 -23.35 -2.15
N ALA A 146 16.93 -23.99 -2.56
CA ALA A 146 17.64 -25.14 -1.96
C ALA A 146 16.76 -26.13 -1.15
N CYS A 147 16.04 -27.09 -1.73
CA CYS A 147 16.42 -27.96 -2.84
C CYS A 147 15.21 -28.79 -3.28
N ASN A 148 15.27 -29.28 -4.51
CA ASN A 148 14.72 -30.58 -4.91
C ASN A 148 15.29 -31.71 -4.01
N GLY A 149 14.92 -31.77 -2.73
CA GLY A 149 15.08 -32.96 -1.88
C GLY A 149 16.18 -33.00 -0.79
N CYS A 150 16.77 -31.88 -0.33
CA CYS A 150 17.71 -31.91 0.82
C CYS A 150 17.08 -31.32 2.10
N SER A 151 16.94 -32.16 3.13
CA SER A 151 16.18 -31.90 4.36
C SER A 151 16.87 -31.01 5.42
N MET A 152 18.14 -30.62 5.22
CA MET A 152 18.87 -29.78 6.20
C MET A 152 18.80 -28.28 5.93
N SER A 153 18.56 -27.83 4.69
CA SER A 153 18.55 -26.40 4.31
C SER A 153 17.24 -25.68 4.63
N SER A 154 16.12 -26.41 4.70
CA SER A 154 14.79 -25.84 4.96
C SER A 154 14.57 -25.40 6.40
N VAL A 155 15.27 -26.03 7.36
CA VAL A 155 15.14 -25.73 8.79
C VAL A 155 15.77 -24.38 9.14
N THR A 156 16.95 -24.08 8.58
CA THR A 156 17.65 -22.81 8.81
C THR A 156 16.94 -21.63 8.16
N LEU A 157 16.41 -21.81 6.94
CA LEU A 157 15.63 -20.77 6.25
C LEU A 157 14.33 -20.47 7.02
N ARG A 158 13.60 -21.52 7.42
CA ARG A 158 12.38 -21.36 8.23
C ARG A 158 12.66 -20.59 9.52
N SER A 159 13.68 -20.99 10.28
CA SER A 159 14.00 -20.35 11.56
C SER A 159 14.36 -18.88 11.40
N LEU A 160 15.10 -18.52 10.34
CA LEU A 160 15.49 -17.14 10.08
C LEU A 160 14.27 -16.25 9.76
N VAL A 161 13.35 -16.75 8.93
CA VAL A 161 12.10 -16.06 8.60
C VAL A 161 11.18 -15.94 9.81
N GLU A 162 11.02 -17.03 10.56
CA GLU A 162 10.14 -17.10 11.74
C GLU A 162 10.60 -16.14 12.84
N SER A 163 11.90 -16.14 13.18
CA SER A 163 12.45 -15.18 14.14
C SER A 163 12.28 -13.74 13.67
N ALA A 164 12.60 -13.43 12.40
CA ALA A 164 12.47 -12.08 11.88
C ALA A 164 11.04 -11.56 12.00
N LEU A 165 10.05 -12.35 11.60
CA LEU A 165 8.64 -11.98 11.63
C LEU A 165 8.09 -11.87 13.05
N VAL A 166 8.38 -12.82 13.94
CA VAL A 166 7.87 -12.79 15.32
C VAL A 166 8.50 -11.65 16.13
N ASP A 167 9.78 -11.36 15.93
CA ASP A 167 10.48 -10.33 16.70
C ASP A 167 10.12 -8.90 16.27
N ASN A 168 9.75 -8.70 14.99
CA ASN A 168 9.57 -7.35 14.42
C ASN A 168 8.13 -7.04 13.99
N VAL A 169 7.23 -8.02 13.94
CA VAL A 169 5.82 -7.82 13.57
C VAL A 169 4.93 -8.19 14.77
N PRO A 170 4.45 -7.22 15.58
CA PRO A 170 3.73 -7.49 16.82
C PRO A 170 2.46 -8.34 16.67
N SER A 171 1.89 -8.37 15.46
CA SER A 171 0.70 -9.16 15.13
C SER A 171 1.01 -10.61 14.76
N VAL A 172 2.29 -10.98 14.56
CA VAL A 172 2.71 -12.34 14.17
C VAL A 172 3.30 -13.06 15.38
N THR A 173 2.69 -14.19 15.72
CA THR A 173 3.08 -15.07 16.84
C THR A 173 3.64 -16.41 16.37
N GLY A 174 3.56 -16.72 15.08
CA GLY A 174 4.11 -17.95 14.51
C GLY A 174 4.15 -17.96 12.99
N LEU A 175 4.76 -19.01 12.44
CA LEU A 175 4.97 -19.18 11.00
C LEU A 175 4.51 -20.54 10.49
N GLU A 176 3.76 -20.54 9.39
CA GLU A 176 3.40 -21.74 8.64
C GLU A 176 3.99 -21.70 7.23
N VAL A 177 4.69 -22.76 6.83
CA VAL A 177 5.27 -22.87 5.49
C VAL A 177 4.31 -23.65 4.61
N LEU A 178 3.76 -22.98 3.59
CA LEU A 178 2.91 -23.61 2.60
C LEU A 178 3.74 -24.44 1.61
N PRO A 179 3.23 -25.58 1.13
CA PRO A 179 3.92 -26.41 0.16
C PRO A 179 4.12 -25.66 -1.15
N ASN A 180 5.32 -25.76 -1.75
CA ASN A 180 5.64 -25.17 -3.05
C ASN A 180 4.67 -25.66 -4.12
N GLN A 181 3.94 -24.74 -4.75
CA GLN A 181 3.24 -25.02 -5.99
C GLN A 181 4.27 -24.90 -7.12
N PRO A 182 4.39 -25.88 -8.03
CA PRO A 182 5.26 -25.74 -9.18
C PRO A 182 4.76 -24.55 -10.00
N SER A 183 5.63 -23.57 -10.23
CA SER A 183 5.42 -22.61 -11.30
C SER A 183 5.31 -23.42 -12.61
N PRO A 184 4.33 -23.14 -13.49
CA PRO A 184 4.18 -23.89 -14.73
C PRO A 184 5.49 -23.81 -15.53
N THR A 185 6.22 -24.92 -15.61
CA THR A 185 7.42 -25.05 -16.46
C THR A 185 6.99 -25.46 -17.86
N LEU A 186 6.01 -24.76 -18.43
CA LEU A 186 5.61 -24.93 -19.82
C LEU A 186 5.61 -23.54 -20.44
N ILE A 187 6.53 -23.34 -21.38
CA ILE A 187 6.42 -22.28 -22.38
C ILE A 187 5.05 -22.52 -23.05
N PRO A 188 4.10 -21.57 -23.00
CA PRO A 188 2.83 -21.72 -23.69
C PRO A 188 3.11 -21.97 -25.17
N LEU A 189 2.45 -22.96 -25.77
CA LEU A 189 2.58 -23.22 -27.22
C LEU A 189 2.18 -21.99 -28.06
N GLU A 190 1.43 -21.06 -27.47
CA GLU A 190 1.12 -19.74 -28.00
C GLU A 190 2.37 -18.87 -28.24
N ALA A 191 3.46 -19.05 -27.51
CA ALA A 191 4.72 -18.33 -27.71
C ALA A 191 5.52 -18.82 -28.94
N LEU A 192 5.10 -19.93 -29.57
CA LEU A 192 5.76 -20.52 -30.76
C LEU A 192 4.97 -20.31 -32.06
N ARG A 193 3.82 -19.61 -32.04
CA ARG A 193 3.03 -19.36 -33.26
C ARG A 193 3.42 -18.04 -33.91
N VAL A 194 4.01 -18.14 -35.10
CA VAL A 194 4.14 -17.04 -36.06
C VAL A 194 2.84 -16.95 -36.89
N GLY A 195 2.03 -15.92 -36.63
CA GLY A 195 0.87 -15.46 -37.42
C GLY A 195 -0.52 -15.72 -36.77
N PRO A 196 -1.58 -14.89 -37.01
CA PRO A 196 -1.76 -13.74 -37.92
C PRO A 196 -1.95 -12.37 -37.20
N ASP A 197 -2.13 -11.31 -38.00
CA ASP A 197 -2.25 -9.86 -37.72
C ASP A 197 -2.61 -9.40 -36.28
N PRO A 198 -1.75 -8.59 -35.61
CA PRO A 198 -2.00 -8.06 -34.26
C PRO A 198 -3.22 -7.13 -34.13
N ALA A 199 -3.85 -6.69 -35.23
CA ALA A 199 -5.05 -5.84 -35.21
C ALA A 199 -6.38 -6.59 -35.00
N SER A 200 -6.38 -7.92 -34.93
CA SER A 200 -7.63 -8.69 -34.81
C SER A 200 -8.06 -8.90 -33.35
N GLU A 201 -9.15 -8.22 -33.00
CA GLU A 201 -10.00 -8.34 -31.80
C GLU A 201 -9.44 -7.78 -30.47
N GLY A 202 -9.69 -6.49 -30.25
CA GLY A 202 -9.63 -5.82 -28.95
C GLY A 202 -8.28 -5.25 -28.53
N TRP A 203 -7.19 -5.50 -29.28
CA TRP A 203 -5.88 -4.94 -28.98
C TRP A 203 -5.80 -3.46 -29.39
N VAL A 204 -5.46 -2.61 -28.42
CA VAL A 204 -5.29 -1.17 -28.60
C VAL A 204 -3.89 -0.78 -28.14
N SER A 205 -3.20 0.09 -28.89
CA SER A 205 -1.91 0.65 -28.47
C SER A 205 -2.11 1.55 -27.25
N ALA A 206 -1.29 1.34 -26.23
CA ALA A 206 -1.19 2.15 -25.02
C ALA A 206 -0.01 3.15 -25.05
N GLY A 207 0.77 3.13 -26.14
CA GLY A 207 1.94 3.97 -26.37
C GLY A 207 3.28 3.20 -26.35
N PRO A 208 4.39 3.91 -26.60
CA PRO A 208 5.72 3.30 -26.64
C PRO A 208 6.18 2.86 -25.26
N ALA A 209 6.77 1.66 -25.17
CA ALA A 209 7.27 1.09 -23.92
C ALA A 209 8.35 1.97 -23.27
N GLY A 210 9.17 2.64 -24.08
CA GLY A 210 10.18 3.58 -23.60
C GLY A 210 9.63 4.84 -22.93
N ALA A 211 8.33 5.13 -23.04
CA ALA A 211 7.70 6.26 -22.35
C ALA A 211 7.27 5.92 -20.90
N VAL A 212 7.34 4.66 -20.49
CA VAL A 212 7.03 4.22 -19.12
C VAL A 212 8.32 3.66 -18.51
N SER A 213 9.03 4.51 -17.79
CA SER A 213 10.30 4.12 -17.15
C SER A 213 10.04 3.13 -16.01
N ASP A 214 11.09 2.45 -15.56
CA ASP A 214 11.01 1.60 -14.38
C ASP A 214 10.48 2.38 -13.15
N GLY A 215 9.55 1.77 -12.42
CA GLY A 215 8.87 2.40 -11.29
C GLY A 215 7.82 3.44 -11.66
N GLN A 216 7.46 3.55 -12.93
CA GLN A 216 6.39 4.45 -13.38
C GLN A 216 5.11 3.70 -13.69
N LEU A 217 4.02 4.45 -13.55
CA LEU A 217 2.68 4.08 -13.97
C LEU A 217 2.12 5.18 -14.86
N VAL A 218 1.38 4.80 -15.89
CA VAL A 218 0.65 5.72 -16.76
C VAL A 218 -0.80 5.28 -16.90
N ALA A 219 -1.73 6.22 -16.78
CA ALA A 219 -3.15 6.00 -17.07
C ALA A 219 -3.47 6.34 -18.54
N ARG A 220 -4.32 5.52 -19.15
CA ARG A 220 -4.72 5.60 -20.56
C ARG A 220 -6.19 5.23 -20.71
N ASN A 221 -6.94 6.08 -21.39
CA ASN A 221 -8.24 5.70 -21.91
C ASN A 221 -8.06 5.04 -23.29
N LEU A 222 -8.38 3.76 -23.39
CA LEU A 222 -8.21 2.97 -24.61
C LEU A 222 -9.57 2.65 -25.22
N ALA A 223 -9.70 2.85 -26.53
CA ALA A 223 -10.90 2.56 -27.29
C ALA A 223 -10.58 1.63 -28.47
N SER A 224 -11.25 0.49 -28.51
CA SER A 224 -11.17 -0.49 -29.61
C SER A 224 -11.99 -0.01 -30.81
N SER A 225 -11.61 -0.47 -32.01
CA SER A 225 -12.38 -0.27 -33.25
C SER A 225 -13.78 -0.90 -33.20
N SER A 226 -14.01 -1.87 -32.30
CA SER A 226 -15.32 -2.48 -32.03
C SER A 226 -16.25 -1.61 -31.16
N GLY A 227 -15.76 -0.48 -30.62
CA GLY A 227 -16.53 0.43 -29.77
C GLY A 227 -16.40 0.17 -28.26
N ALA A 228 -15.69 -0.88 -27.84
CA ALA A 228 -15.37 -1.12 -26.45
C ALA A 228 -14.30 -0.13 -25.96
N SER A 229 -14.44 0.36 -24.72
CA SER A 229 -13.46 1.22 -24.08
C SER A 229 -13.14 0.77 -22.65
N ALA A 230 -11.92 1.03 -22.22
CA ALA A 230 -11.49 0.83 -20.84
C ALA A 230 -10.55 1.94 -20.42
N ASP A 231 -10.69 2.37 -19.16
CA ASP A 231 -9.66 3.18 -18.50
C ASP A 231 -8.66 2.22 -17.85
N VAL A 232 -7.38 2.40 -18.17
CA VAL A 232 -6.32 1.42 -17.93
C VAL A 232 -5.13 2.11 -17.30
N ILE A 233 -4.53 1.46 -16.30
CA ILE A 233 -3.18 1.78 -15.86
C ILE A 233 -2.19 0.77 -16.43
N VAL A 234 -1.05 1.25 -16.90
CA VAL A 234 0.10 0.44 -17.28
C VAL A 234 1.24 0.75 -16.33
N VAL A 235 1.76 -0.27 -15.65
CA VAL A 235 2.86 -0.16 -14.69
C VAL A 235 4.10 -0.87 -15.24
N ASN A 236 5.28 -0.30 -15.00
CA ASN A 236 6.56 -0.94 -15.25
C ASN A 236 7.32 -1.12 -13.94
N VAL A 237 7.60 -2.38 -13.56
CA VAL A 237 8.48 -2.72 -12.43
C VAL A 237 9.52 -3.73 -12.87
N GLY A 238 10.79 -3.38 -12.75
CA GLY A 238 11.91 -4.23 -13.14
C GLY A 238 11.87 -4.60 -14.63
N GLN A 239 11.43 -3.69 -15.50
CA GLN A 239 11.22 -3.91 -16.94
C GLN A 239 10.13 -4.96 -17.26
N ARG A 240 9.27 -5.26 -16.29
CA ARG A 240 8.07 -6.08 -16.47
C ARG A 240 6.85 -5.17 -16.48
N PHE A 241 6.09 -5.27 -17.56
CA PHE A 241 4.91 -4.43 -17.77
C PHE A 241 3.65 -5.21 -17.42
N SER A 242 2.78 -4.58 -16.63
CA SER A 242 1.44 -5.08 -16.31
C SER A 242 0.40 -4.03 -16.67
N ALA A 243 -0.81 -4.46 -17.04
CA ALA A 243 -1.93 -3.57 -17.28
C ALA A 243 -3.13 -3.97 -16.42
N TYR A 244 -3.79 -2.99 -15.81
CA TYR A 244 -4.99 -3.20 -14.99
C TYR A 244 -6.06 -2.18 -15.38
N ARG A 245 -7.34 -2.51 -15.16
CA ARG A 245 -8.40 -1.49 -15.14
C ARG A 245 -8.02 -0.44 -14.10
N ASN A 246 -8.27 0.83 -14.42
CA ASN A 246 -7.99 1.96 -13.54
C ASN A 246 -8.99 2.05 -12.37
N GLU A 247 -9.19 0.96 -11.64
CA GLU A 247 -10.17 0.82 -10.57
C GLU A 247 -9.58 -0.05 -9.46
N CYS A 248 -9.52 0.52 -8.25
CA CYS A 248 -9.13 -0.17 -7.05
C CYS A 248 -10.18 -1.24 -6.70
N ALA A 249 -9.75 -2.48 -6.45
CA ALA A 249 -10.66 -3.59 -6.14
C ALA A 249 -11.44 -3.42 -4.81
N HIS A 250 -11.06 -2.46 -3.96
CA HIS A 250 -11.75 -2.13 -2.72
C HIS A 250 -13.08 -1.39 -2.96
N GLU A 251 -13.01 -0.19 -3.54
CA GLU A 251 -14.18 0.71 -3.71
C GLU A 251 -14.30 1.25 -5.15
N GLY A 252 -13.57 0.69 -6.11
CA GLY A 252 -13.62 1.08 -7.53
C GLY A 252 -12.99 2.45 -7.83
N LEU A 253 -12.21 3.02 -6.90
CA LEU A 253 -11.60 4.33 -7.07
C LEU A 253 -10.35 4.28 -7.97
N PRO A 254 -10.02 5.35 -8.71
CA PRO A 254 -8.91 5.36 -9.66
C PRO A 254 -7.54 4.96 -9.09
N MET A 255 -6.72 4.29 -9.88
CA MET A 255 -5.35 3.86 -9.53
C MET A 255 -4.27 4.63 -10.32
N ASP A 256 -4.66 5.69 -11.03
CA ASP A 256 -3.82 6.52 -11.90
C ASP A 256 -2.71 7.27 -11.16
N ASN A 257 -2.85 7.44 -9.85
CA ASN A 257 -1.84 8.03 -8.97
C ASN A 257 -1.33 7.04 -7.91
N ALA A 258 -1.43 5.73 -8.19
CA ALA A 258 -0.91 4.71 -7.28
C ALA A 258 0.60 4.85 -7.07
N VAL A 259 1.04 4.68 -5.84
CA VAL A 259 2.47 4.68 -5.50
C VAL A 259 3.07 3.35 -5.94
N VAL A 260 4.06 3.40 -6.83
CA VAL A 260 4.81 2.24 -7.28
C VAL A 260 6.05 2.09 -6.40
N ASP A 261 6.19 0.94 -5.75
CA ASP A 261 7.39 0.57 -5.01
C ASP A 261 8.12 -0.53 -5.79
N THR A 262 9.22 -0.16 -6.45
CA THR A 262 10.02 -1.10 -7.24
C THR A 262 10.85 -2.06 -6.40
N ALA A 263 11.16 -1.71 -5.16
CA ALA A 263 11.92 -2.58 -4.26
C ALA A 263 11.05 -3.74 -3.77
N ASN A 264 9.77 -3.46 -3.49
CA ASN A 264 8.81 -4.46 -3.01
C ASN A 264 7.93 -5.03 -4.12
N GLY A 265 7.94 -4.42 -5.31
CA GLY A 265 7.13 -4.86 -6.44
C GLY A 265 5.64 -4.59 -6.27
N THR A 266 5.28 -3.49 -5.62
CA THR A 266 3.90 -3.22 -5.21
C THR A 266 3.31 -1.93 -5.79
N LEU A 267 1.98 -1.92 -5.90
CA LEU A 267 1.14 -0.78 -6.23
C LEU A 267 0.27 -0.43 -5.02
N THR A 268 0.38 0.78 -4.48
CA THR A 268 -0.46 1.24 -3.38
C THR A 268 -1.52 2.19 -3.88
N CYS A 269 -2.79 1.81 -3.70
CA CYS A 269 -3.94 2.65 -4.00
C CYS A 269 -3.85 3.99 -3.27
N PRO A 270 -3.97 5.13 -3.98
CA PRO A 270 -3.76 6.45 -3.38
C PRO A 270 -4.90 6.88 -2.44
N TRP A 271 -6.02 6.14 -2.44
CA TRP A 271 -7.21 6.53 -1.68
C TRP A 271 -7.23 5.95 -0.26
N HIS A 272 -7.00 4.63 -0.14
CA HIS A 272 -7.17 3.91 1.12
C HIS A 272 -5.96 3.05 1.48
N GLY A 273 -4.86 3.16 0.70
CA GLY A 273 -3.63 2.43 0.95
C GLY A 273 -3.69 0.93 0.64
N PHE A 274 -4.74 0.48 -0.06
CA PHE A 274 -4.83 -0.92 -0.51
C PHE A 274 -3.62 -1.22 -1.38
N CYS A 275 -2.81 -2.15 -0.92
CA CYS A 275 -1.57 -2.55 -1.55
C CYS A 275 -1.83 -3.77 -2.43
N TYR A 276 -1.22 -3.76 -3.62
CA TYR A 276 -1.35 -4.79 -4.62
C TYR A 276 0.03 -5.23 -5.09
N ASP A 277 0.19 -6.49 -5.45
CA ASP A 277 1.35 -6.93 -6.22
C ASP A 277 1.28 -6.32 -7.63
N ALA A 278 2.34 -5.63 -8.06
CA ALA A 278 2.39 -4.90 -9.32
C ALA A 278 2.47 -5.81 -10.57
N GLY A 279 2.75 -7.11 -10.38
CA GLY A 279 2.82 -8.10 -11.45
C GLY A 279 1.50 -8.86 -11.64
N SER A 280 0.88 -9.31 -10.55
CA SER A 280 -0.31 -10.16 -10.55
C SER A 280 -1.61 -9.40 -10.27
N GLY A 281 -1.53 -8.21 -9.68
CA GLY A 281 -2.69 -7.43 -9.23
C GLY A 281 -3.37 -8.00 -7.98
N GLU A 282 -2.80 -9.02 -7.33
CA GLU A 282 -3.29 -9.57 -6.07
C GLU A 282 -3.27 -8.50 -4.98
N CYS A 283 -4.38 -8.33 -4.27
CA CYS A 283 -4.41 -7.41 -3.14
C CYS A 283 -3.75 -8.03 -1.93
N LEU A 284 -2.66 -7.39 -1.50
CA LEU A 284 -1.89 -7.75 -0.33
C LEU A 284 -2.57 -7.29 0.97
N SER A 285 -3.42 -6.26 0.90
CA SER A 285 -4.18 -5.74 2.04
C SER A 285 -5.49 -6.51 2.30
N ALA A 286 -6.05 -7.19 1.30
CA ALA A 286 -7.30 -7.94 1.41
C ALA A 286 -7.33 -9.11 0.39
N PRO A 287 -6.95 -10.33 0.82
CA PRO A 287 -6.96 -11.50 -0.06
C PRO A 287 -8.34 -11.72 -0.72
N GLY A 288 -8.36 -11.86 -2.05
CA GLY A 288 -9.58 -12.02 -2.84
C GLY A 288 -10.12 -10.74 -3.49
N ALA A 289 -9.66 -9.55 -3.10
CA ALA A 289 -10.00 -8.28 -3.75
C ALA A 289 -8.96 -7.93 -4.83
N GLN A 290 -8.90 -8.68 -5.94
CA GLN A 290 -7.85 -8.53 -6.97
C GLN A 290 -8.13 -7.38 -7.96
N LEU A 291 -7.09 -6.67 -8.41
CA LEU A 291 -7.19 -5.76 -9.55
C LEU A 291 -7.59 -6.52 -10.81
N GLU A 292 -8.47 -5.94 -11.61
CA GLU A 292 -8.82 -6.54 -12.91
C GLU A 292 -7.66 -6.36 -13.89
N GLN A 293 -6.88 -7.44 -14.10
CA GLN A 293 -5.76 -7.44 -15.03
C GLN A 293 -6.25 -7.54 -16.49
N LEU A 294 -5.70 -6.68 -17.34
CA LEU A 294 -5.95 -6.69 -18.78
C LEU A 294 -4.77 -7.36 -19.51
N PRO A 295 -5.03 -8.19 -20.54
CA PRO A 295 -3.96 -8.79 -21.32
C PRO A 295 -3.07 -7.71 -21.96
N ILE A 296 -1.76 -7.83 -21.76
CA ILE A 296 -0.74 -6.91 -22.25
C ILE A 296 0.30 -7.67 -23.06
N ARG A 297 0.85 -7.03 -24.10
CA ARG A 297 2.03 -7.49 -24.83
C ARG A 297 2.87 -6.30 -25.27
N ILE A 298 4.15 -6.55 -25.52
CA ILE A 298 5.07 -5.59 -26.11
C ILE A 298 5.47 -6.12 -27.49
N ASP A 299 5.22 -5.33 -28.53
CA ASP A 299 5.63 -5.66 -29.89
C ASP A 299 6.36 -4.47 -30.50
N SER A 300 7.57 -4.71 -31.01
CA SER A 300 8.42 -3.69 -31.64
C SER A 300 8.62 -2.41 -30.81
N GLY A 301 8.63 -2.53 -29.48
CA GLY A 301 8.79 -1.41 -28.54
C GLY A 301 7.49 -0.65 -28.22
N GLU A 302 6.35 -1.13 -28.70
CA GLU A 302 5.02 -0.57 -28.44
C GLU A 302 4.26 -1.44 -27.42
N ILE A 303 3.56 -0.81 -26.48
CA ILE A 303 2.70 -1.50 -25.52
C ILE A 303 1.31 -1.67 -26.14
N TRP A 304 0.81 -2.90 -26.15
CA TRP A 304 -0.54 -3.23 -26.58
C TRP A 304 -1.32 -3.82 -25.42
N VAL A 305 -2.53 -3.32 -25.19
CA VAL A 305 -3.46 -3.83 -24.18
C VAL A 305 -4.74 -4.28 -24.85
N ARG A 306 -5.27 -5.44 -24.46
CA ARG A 306 -6.54 -5.95 -24.99
C ARG A 306 -7.70 -5.44 -24.15
N VAL A 307 -8.46 -4.52 -24.73
CA VAL A 307 -9.75 -4.06 -24.21
C VAL A 307 -10.81 -5.02 -24.76
N ALA A 308 -11.53 -5.71 -23.88
CA ALA A 308 -12.46 -6.79 -24.24
C ALA A 308 -13.44 -6.40 -25.37
N VAL A 309 -13.88 -7.39 -26.15
CA VAL A 309 -14.85 -7.24 -27.25
C VAL A 309 -16.27 -7.16 -26.71
#